data_AF-A0AAD8I8Y6-F1
#
_entry.id   AF-A0AAD8I8Y6-F1
#
_cell.length_a   1.000
_cell.length_b   1.000
_cell.length_c   1.000
_cell.angle_alpha   90.00
_cell.angle_beta   90.00
_cell.angle_gamma   90.00
#
_symmetry.space_group_name_H-M   'P 1'
#
loop_
_entity.id
_entity.type
_entity.pdbx_description
1 polymer ?
#
loop_
_entity_poly.entity_id
_entity_poly.type
_entity_poly.pdbx_seq_one_letter_code
_entity_poly.pdbx_strand_id
1 'polypeptide(L)'
;MAIQVFTRYVKSKVFTRTKHWGIPYFLPFGIPLLYPYLNRFSELMVHKPGESLALSLLASILAPVRWGISKYIERYITSKYRLEKFDMVPEHSFLKEVNSCSIAILPEDFYNRVEKGSIKLKKSQEFCFSEEGILFDDEVKSEAVDMVILATGFKYFEKLKDIFVSPTFQSYIGSAAGLYRQAS
;
A
#
# COMPACT_ATOMS: atom_id res chain seq x y z
N MET A 1 2.73 1.42 -6.13
CA MET A 1 3.06 2.58 -6.98
C MET A 1 1.77 3.17 -7.52
N ALA A 2 1.49 4.45 -7.24
CA ALA A 2 0.30 5.14 -7.73
C ALA A 2 0.71 6.35 -8.58
N ILE A 3 0.00 6.59 -9.67
CA ILE A 3 0.13 7.80 -10.50
C ILE A 3 -1.22 8.47 -10.51
N GLN A 4 -1.24 9.78 -10.28
CA GLN A 4 -2.47 10.56 -10.33
C GLN A 4 -2.43 11.42 -11.58
N VAL A 5 -3.43 11.22 -12.45
CA VAL A 5 -3.58 11.86 -13.74
C VAL A 5 -4.80 12.79 -13.69
N PHE A 6 -4.66 14.02 -14.15
CA PHE A 6 -5.75 15.01 -14.20
C PHE A 6 -6.15 15.26 -15.66
N THR A 7 -7.42 15.10 -15.98
CA THR A 7 -7.96 15.33 -17.33
C THR A 7 -8.86 16.57 -17.38
N ARG A 8 -9.13 17.03 -18.61
CA ARG A 8 -9.69 18.34 -19.02
C ARG A 8 -11.08 18.71 -18.49
N TYR A 9 -11.67 17.91 -17.62
CA TYR A 9 -13.02 18.09 -17.07
C TYR A 9 -13.13 17.63 -15.61
N VAL A 10 -12.50 18.34 -14.65
CA VAL A 10 -12.76 18.22 -13.18
C VAL A 10 -12.81 16.76 -12.64
N LYS A 11 -12.18 15.83 -13.36
CA LYS A 11 -12.20 14.39 -13.11
C LYS A 11 -10.75 13.95 -13.07
N SER A 12 -10.42 13.26 -11.99
CA SER A 12 -9.08 12.73 -11.79
C SER A 12 -9.11 11.24 -12.05
N LYS A 13 -8.05 10.72 -12.67
CA LYS A 13 -7.85 9.29 -12.87
C LYS A 13 -6.64 8.87 -12.06
N VAL A 14 -6.82 7.90 -11.17
CA VAL A 14 -5.72 7.33 -10.38
C VAL A 14 -5.36 6.00 -11.01
N PHE A 15 -4.12 5.90 -11.43
CA PHE A 15 -3.51 4.72 -12.01
C PHE A 15 -2.71 3.98 -10.95
N THR A 16 -2.90 2.66 -10.86
CA THR A 16 -2.14 1.79 -9.97
C THR A 16 -1.63 0.56 -10.72
N ARG A 17 -0.36 0.22 -10.52
CA ARG A 17 0.21 -1.05 -11.01
C ARG A 17 -0.23 -2.24 -10.16
N THR A 18 -0.14 -2.03 -8.86
CA THR A 18 -0.47 -3.00 -7.82
C THR A 18 -1.58 -2.43 -6.97
N LYS A 19 -2.60 -3.25 -6.71
CA LYS A 19 -3.68 -2.92 -5.79
C LYS A 19 -3.12 -2.97 -4.37
N HIS A 20 -3.43 -1.96 -3.58
CA HIS A 20 -3.03 -1.89 -2.18
C HIS A 20 -4.27 -1.73 -1.29
N TRP A 21 -4.19 -2.13 -0.02
CA TRP A 21 -5.27 -1.87 0.93
C TRP A 21 -5.27 -0.38 1.27
N GLY A 22 -6.17 0.34 0.60
CA GLY A 22 -6.39 1.76 0.83
C GLY A 22 -7.36 1.98 1.98
N ILE A 23 -6.90 2.56 3.07
CA ILE A 23 -7.74 2.90 4.23
C ILE A 23 -7.68 4.39 4.49
N PRO A 24 -8.81 5.07 4.73
CA PRO A 24 -8.75 6.39 5.37
C PRO A 24 -8.25 6.24 6.80
N TYR A 25 -7.82 7.34 7.43
CA TYR A 25 -7.59 7.42 8.88
C TYR A 25 -8.92 7.24 9.62
N PHE A 26 -9.48 6.02 9.61
CA PHE A 26 -10.77 5.73 10.19
C PHE A 26 -10.66 4.68 11.29
N LEU A 27 -11.54 4.83 12.27
CA LEU A 27 -11.64 4.03 13.48
C LEU A 27 -12.95 3.22 13.45
N PRO A 28 -12.98 1.96 12.98
CA PRO A 28 -14.14 1.12 13.26
C PRO A 28 -14.34 1.04 14.78
N PHE A 29 -15.52 1.46 15.24
CA PHE A 29 -15.87 1.49 16.67
C PHE A 29 -14.94 2.34 17.55
N GLY A 30 -14.24 3.34 16.97
CA GLY A 30 -13.32 4.20 17.72
C GLY A 30 -11.91 3.62 17.94
N ILE A 31 -11.60 2.45 17.36
CA ILE A 31 -10.27 1.82 17.45
C ILE A 31 -9.55 1.90 16.10
N PRO A 32 -8.26 2.31 16.05
CA PRO A 32 -7.50 2.33 14.80
C PRO A 32 -7.38 0.94 14.16
N LEU A 33 -7.57 0.84 12.85
CA LEU A 33 -7.48 -0.43 12.11
C LEU A 33 -6.12 -1.14 12.28
N LEU A 34 -5.05 -0.38 12.51
CA LEU A 34 -3.72 -0.92 12.73
C LEU A 34 -3.45 -1.29 14.20
N TYR A 35 -4.28 -0.83 15.14
CA TYR A 35 -4.07 -1.05 16.56
C TYR A 35 -3.91 -2.54 16.94
N PRO A 36 -4.70 -3.50 16.40
CA PRO A 36 -4.51 -4.92 16.68
C PRO A 36 -3.13 -5.47 16.31
N TYR A 37 -2.41 -4.79 15.42
CA TYR A 37 -1.07 -5.16 14.96
C TYR A 37 0.05 -4.37 15.63
N LEU A 38 -0.25 -3.19 16.18
CA LEU A 38 0.73 -2.24 16.72
C LEU A 38 0.64 -2.13 18.25
N ASN A 39 0.65 -3.26 18.95
CA ASN A 39 0.62 -3.28 20.42
C ASN A 39 1.49 -4.42 20.98
N ARG A 40 1.83 -4.38 22.27
CA ARG A 40 2.72 -5.40 22.87
C ARG A 40 2.15 -6.83 22.81
N PHE A 41 0.84 -6.98 22.82
CA PHE A 41 0.19 -8.28 22.71
C PHE A 41 0.34 -8.85 21.29
N SER A 42 0.33 -8.01 20.26
CA SER A 42 0.54 -8.47 18.87
C SER A 42 1.94 -9.02 18.63
N GLU A 43 2.95 -8.53 19.37
CA GLU A 43 4.29 -9.08 19.31
C GLU A 43 4.39 -10.54 19.79
N LEU A 44 3.47 -10.99 20.66
CA LEU A 44 3.41 -12.38 21.11
C LEU A 44 2.92 -13.33 20.00
N MET A 45 2.31 -12.78 18.95
CA MET A 45 1.78 -13.52 17.80
C MET A 45 2.76 -13.54 16.62
N VAL A 46 4.02 -13.16 16.83
CA VAL A 46 5.04 -13.06 15.78
C VAL A 46 6.27 -13.86 16.18
N HIS A 47 6.74 -14.71 15.28
CA HIS A 47 8.02 -15.39 15.46
C HIS A 47 9.18 -14.40 15.38
N LYS A 48 10.10 -14.48 16.35
CA LYS A 48 11.29 -13.62 16.46
C LYS A 48 12.56 -14.45 16.27
N PRO A 49 13.61 -13.92 15.61
CA PRO A 49 14.88 -14.63 15.51
C PRO A 49 15.49 -14.81 16.91
N GLY A 50 15.91 -16.04 17.25
CA GLY A 50 16.49 -16.38 18.56
C GLY A 50 15.47 -16.50 19.70
N GLU A 51 14.19 -16.70 19.40
CA GLU A 51 13.14 -16.87 20.42
C GLU A 51 13.27 -18.17 21.22
N SER A 52 12.77 -18.16 22.46
CA SER A 52 12.68 -19.35 23.31
C SER A 52 11.55 -20.28 22.85
N LEU A 53 11.65 -21.57 23.20
CA LEU A 53 10.61 -22.56 22.87
C LEU A 53 9.20 -22.14 23.34
N ALA A 54 9.11 -21.50 24.52
CA ALA A 54 7.84 -21.03 25.06
C ALA A 54 7.22 -19.90 24.22
N LEU A 55 8.04 -18.95 23.75
CA LEU A 55 7.60 -17.88 22.86
C LEU A 55 7.20 -18.44 21.49
N SER A 56 7.96 -19.41 20.98
CA SER A 56 7.65 -20.05 19.70
C SER A 56 6.32 -20.80 19.74
N LEU A 57 6.05 -21.52 20.83
CA LEU A 57 4.76 -22.19 21.03
C LEU A 57 3.62 -21.18 21.14
N LEU A 58 3.81 -20.10 21.90
CA LEU A 58 2.81 -19.05 22.07
C LEU A 58 2.49 -18.37 20.72
N ALA A 59 3.51 -18.02 19.94
CA ALA A 59 3.35 -17.44 18.60
C ALA A 59 2.60 -18.40 17.67
N SER A 60 2.92 -19.69 17.71
CA SER A 60 2.25 -20.73 16.92
C SER A 60 0.76 -20.86 17.27
N ILE A 61 0.42 -20.85 18.56
CA ILE A 61 -0.96 -20.95 19.05
C ILE A 61 -1.77 -19.69 18.70
N LEU A 62 -1.13 -18.51 18.73
CA LEU A 62 -1.79 -17.23 18.44
C LEU A 62 -1.78 -16.85 16.96
N ALA A 63 -1.02 -17.53 16.10
CA ALA A 63 -0.98 -17.26 14.67
C ALA A 63 -2.37 -17.32 13.98
N PRO A 64 -3.25 -18.30 14.28
CA PRO A 64 -4.62 -18.32 13.76
C PRO A 64 -5.45 -17.11 14.18
N VAL A 65 -5.23 -16.58 15.40
CA VAL A 65 -5.92 -15.38 15.89
C VAL A 65 -5.53 -14.18 15.05
N ARG A 66 -4.22 -13.98 14.82
CA ARG A 66 -3.71 -12.90 13.97
C ARG A 66 -4.23 -12.99 12.54
N TRP A 67 -4.28 -14.20 11.98
CA TRP A 67 -4.87 -14.44 10.66
C TRP A 67 -6.37 -14.10 10.63
N GLY A 68 -7.12 -14.52 11.66
CA GLY A 68 -8.55 -14.22 11.79
C GLY A 68 -8.84 -12.72 11.85
N ILE A 69 -8.04 -11.96 12.62
CA ILE A 69 -8.11 -10.50 12.67
C ILE A 69 -7.89 -9.90 11.26
N SER A 70 -6.90 -10.41 10.51
CA SER A 70 -6.65 -9.96 9.13
C SER A 70 -7.87 -10.17 8.25
N LYS A 71 -8.44 -11.39 8.25
CA LYS A 71 -9.60 -11.70 7.40
C LYS A 71 -10.85 -10.92 7.78
N TYR A 72 -11.06 -10.65 9.07
CA TYR A 72 -12.13 -9.78 9.52
C TYR A 72 -11.96 -8.36 8.96
N ILE A 73 -10.76 -7.78 9.09
CA ILE A 73 -10.48 -6.42 8.59
C ILE A 73 -10.58 -6.35 7.07
N GLU A 74 -10.03 -7.33 6.34
CA GLU A 74 -10.15 -7.43 4.88
C GLU A 74 -11.62 -7.39 4.44
N ARG A 75 -12.46 -8.26 5.05
CA ARG A 75 -13.90 -8.29 4.75
C ARG A 75 -14.59 -6.98 5.11
N TYR A 76 -14.24 -6.39 6.24
CA TYR A 76 -14.80 -5.12 6.69
C TYR A 76 -14.49 -3.99 5.70
N ILE A 77 -13.23 -3.80 5.31
CA ILE A 77 -12.80 -2.74 4.37
C ILE A 77 -13.42 -2.98 3.00
N THR A 78 -13.36 -4.21 2.49
CA THR A 78 -13.93 -4.57 1.18
C THR A 78 -15.41 -4.25 1.12
N SER A 79 -16.17 -4.59 2.17
CA SER A 79 -17.60 -4.30 2.25
C SER A 79 -17.88 -2.81 2.43
N LYS A 80 -17.19 -2.15 3.38
CA LYS A 80 -17.42 -0.75 3.74
C LYS A 80 -17.17 0.21 2.57
N TYR A 81 -16.10 -0.02 1.80
CA TYR A 81 -15.72 0.83 0.67
C TYR A 81 -16.07 0.25 -0.69
N ARG A 82 -16.79 -0.88 -0.72
CA ARG A 82 -17.25 -1.56 -1.94
C ARG A 82 -16.09 -1.83 -2.91
N LEU A 83 -14.94 -2.28 -2.41
CA LEU A 83 -13.72 -2.43 -3.22
C LEU A 83 -13.90 -3.36 -4.42
N GLU A 84 -14.75 -4.39 -4.28
CA GLU A 84 -15.11 -5.31 -5.37
C GLU A 84 -15.75 -4.59 -6.55
N LYS A 85 -16.60 -3.58 -6.30
CA LYS A 85 -17.28 -2.79 -7.35
C LYS A 85 -16.29 -2.06 -8.24
N PHE A 86 -15.14 -1.67 -7.69
CA PHE A 86 -14.14 -0.86 -8.37
C PHE A 86 -12.91 -1.69 -8.78
N ASP A 87 -12.95 -3.02 -8.64
CA ASP A 87 -11.83 -3.93 -8.86
C ASP A 87 -10.57 -3.52 -8.07
N MET A 88 -10.73 -3.12 -6.81
CA MET A 88 -9.64 -2.61 -5.96
C MET A 88 -9.25 -3.55 -4.81
N VAL A 89 -9.77 -4.78 -4.79
CA VAL A 89 -9.38 -5.80 -3.80
C VAL A 89 -7.96 -6.28 -4.12
N PRO A 90 -6.98 -6.10 -3.21
CA PRO A 90 -5.62 -6.60 -3.40
C PRO A 90 -5.55 -8.13 -3.43
N GLU A 91 -4.59 -8.67 -4.17
CA GLU A 91 -4.36 -10.13 -4.26
C GLU A 91 -3.70 -10.68 -2.99
N HIS A 92 -2.97 -9.84 -2.25
CA HIS A 92 -2.33 -10.18 -0.98
C HIS A 92 -3.17 -9.78 0.23
N SER A 93 -2.90 -10.44 1.37
CA SER A 93 -3.60 -10.18 2.63
C SER A 93 -3.29 -8.81 3.21
N PHE A 94 -4.23 -8.28 4.00
CA PHE A 94 -4.03 -7.05 4.76
C PHE A 94 -2.83 -7.19 5.70
N LEU A 95 -2.70 -8.34 6.35
CA LEU A 95 -1.55 -8.66 7.19
C LEU A 95 -0.21 -8.54 6.45
N LYS A 96 -0.12 -8.94 5.17
CA LYS A 96 1.12 -8.80 4.40
C LYS A 96 1.49 -7.32 4.24
N GLU A 97 0.53 -6.44 3.97
CA GLU A 97 0.79 -5.00 3.85
C GLU A 97 1.14 -4.33 5.18
N VAL A 98 0.51 -4.75 6.28
CA VAL A 98 0.87 -4.28 7.62
C VAL A 98 2.34 -4.58 7.86
N ASN A 99 2.78 -5.81 7.57
CA ASN A 99 4.15 -6.24 7.81
C ASN A 99 5.16 -5.57 6.88
N SER A 100 4.77 -5.27 5.64
CA SER A 100 5.62 -4.58 4.66
C SER A 100 5.52 -3.05 4.73
N CYS A 101 4.76 -2.51 5.68
CA CYS A 101 4.47 -1.08 5.81
C CYS A 101 3.98 -0.44 4.50
N SER A 102 3.22 -1.18 3.69
CA SER A 102 2.82 -0.78 2.33
C SER A 102 1.34 -0.35 2.23
N ILE A 103 0.68 -0.16 3.37
CA ILE A 103 -0.72 0.28 3.44
C ILE A 103 -0.84 1.70 2.90
N ALA A 104 -1.84 1.92 2.04
CA ALA A 104 -2.11 3.23 1.48
C ALA A 104 -3.07 4.00 2.40
N ILE A 105 -2.59 5.09 2.97
CA ILE A 105 -3.44 6.01 3.73
C ILE A 105 -4.11 6.98 2.76
N LEU A 106 -5.44 7.00 2.77
CA LEU A 106 -6.24 7.78 1.83
C LEU A 106 -6.95 8.94 2.54
N PRO A 107 -7.28 10.03 1.81
CA PRO A 107 -8.19 11.06 2.31
C PRO A 107 -9.57 10.45 2.64
N GLU A 108 -10.23 10.95 3.69
CA GLU A 108 -11.53 10.40 4.16
C GLU A 108 -12.60 10.34 3.06
N ASP A 109 -12.67 11.37 2.21
CA ASP A 109 -13.66 11.49 1.14
C ASP A 109 -13.23 10.78 -0.17
N PHE A 110 -12.12 10.03 -0.17
CA PHE A 110 -11.59 9.40 -1.38
C PHE A 110 -12.60 8.45 -2.04
N TYR A 111 -13.11 7.47 -1.28
CA TYR A 111 -14.05 6.49 -1.83
C TYR A 111 -15.40 7.08 -2.22
N ASN A 112 -15.86 8.14 -1.52
CA ASN A 112 -17.04 8.89 -1.92
C ASN A 112 -16.84 9.56 -3.28
N ARG A 113 -15.65 10.12 -3.54
CA ARG A 113 -15.30 10.72 -4.84
C ARG A 113 -15.16 9.68 -5.94
N VAL A 114 -14.71 8.47 -5.61
CA VAL A 114 -14.70 7.33 -6.52
C VAL A 114 -16.14 6.94 -6.89
N GLU A 115 -17.03 6.84 -5.90
CA GLU A 115 -18.44 6.51 -6.13
C GLU A 115 -19.20 7.57 -6.93
N LYS A 116 -18.92 8.86 -6.68
CA LYS A 116 -19.46 9.99 -7.47
C LYS A 116 -18.85 10.09 -8.87
N GLY A 117 -17.81 9.31 -9.19
CA GLY A 117 -17.13 9.35 -10.49
C GLY A 117 -16.21 10.56 -10.70
N SER A 118 -15.93 11.33 -9.65
CA SER A 118 -14.93 12.41 -9.65
C SER A 118 -13.50 11.87 -9.66
N ILE A 119 -13.30 10.67 -9.10
CA ILE A 119 -12.08 9.88 -9.20
C ILE A 119 -12.40 8.59 -9.96
N LYS A 120 -11.66 8.31 -11.03
CA LYS A 120 -11.71 7.01 -11.73
C LYS A 120 -10.46 6.22 -11.37
N LEU A 121 -10.63 5.00 -10.89
CA LEU A 121 -9.52 4.11 -10.60
C LEU A 121 -9.27 3.21 -11.82
N LYS A 122 -8.00 3.06 -12.21
CA LYS A 122 -7.59 2.19 -13.32
C LYS A 122 -6.36 1.38 -12.91
N LYS A 123 -6.41 0.06 -13.12
CA LYS A 123 -5.25 -0.82 -13.02
C LYS A 123 -4.62 -0.95 -14.41
N SER A 124 -3.32 -0.72 -14.53
CA SER A 124 -2.55 -1.12 -15.71
C SER A 124 -1.06 -1.22 -15.34
N GLN A 125 -0.28 -2.00 -16.10
CA GLN A 125 1.12 -2.28 -15.79
C GLN A 125 2.04 -1.20 -16.34
N GLU A 126 1.85 -0.84 -17.60
CA GLU A 126 2.69 0.13 -18.29
C GLU A 126 1.83 1.22 -18.95
N PHE A 127 2.50 2.33 -19.19
CA PHE A 127 1.95 3.48 -19.87
C PHE A 127 3.12 4.20 -20.53
N CYS A 128 2.83 4.89 -21.63
CA CYS A 128 3.78 5.78 -22.29
C CYS A 128 3.15 7.14 -22.54
N PHE A 129 4.01 8.15 -22.66
CA PHE A 129 3.61 9.49 -23.04
C PHE A 129 3.64 9.61 -24.56
N SER A 130 2.61 10.22 -25.12
CA SER A 130 2.45 10.53 -26.54
C SER A 130 2.14 12.01 -26.72
N GLU A 131 2.19 12.50 -27.96
CA GLU A 131 1.84 13.90 -28.26
C GLU A 131 0.38 14.21 -27.90
N GLU A 132 -0.50 13.21 -27.95
CA GLU A 132 -1.92 13.34 -27.61
C GLU A 132 -2.23 13.12 -26.13
N GLY A 133 -1.26 12.68 -25.31
CA GLY A 133 -1.42 12.51 -23.85
C GLY A 133 -0.76 11.25 -23.29
N ILE A 134 -1.54 10.39 -22.62
CA ILE A 134 -1.05 9.12 -22.05
C ILE A 134 -1.70 7.94 -22.77
N LEU A 135 -0.87 7.01 -23.25
CA LEU A 135 -1.30 5.72 -23.77
C LEU A 135 -1.08 4.65 -22.70
N PHE A 136 -2.11 3.86 -22.41
CA PHE A 136 -2.03 2.72 -21.50
C PHE A 136 -2.02 1.42 -22.31
N ASP A 137 -1.36 0.37 -21.80
CA ASP A 137 -1.20 -0.91 -22.54
C ASP A 137 -2.51 -1.56 -23.01
N ASP A 138 -3.60 -1.30 -22.28
CA ASP A 138 -4.92 -1.85 -22.54
C ASP A 138 -5.73 -1.02 -23.55
N GLU A 139 -5.17 0.08 -24.07
CA GLU A 139 -5.85 1.02 -24.95
C GLU A 139 -5.06 1.24 -26.25
N VAL A 140 -5.80 1.36 -27.36
CA VAL A 140 -5.22 1.66 -28.69
C VAL A 140 -5.07 3.17 -28.91
N LYS A 141 -5.75 3.99 -28.09
CA LYS A 141 -5.78 5.44 -28.24
C LYS A 141 -5.29 6.11 -26.97
N SER A 142 -4.46 7.14 -27.16
CA SER A 142 -4.01 8.02 -26.09
C SER A 142 -5.19 8.76 -25.47
N GLU A 143 -5.19 8.86 -24.14
CA GLU A 143 -6.11 9.71 -23.41
C GLU A 143 -5.51 11.10 -23.26
N ALA A 144 -6.27 12.13 -23.65
CA ALA A 144 -5.87 13.52 -23.50
C ALA A 144 -5.85 13.92 -22.01
N VAL A 145 -4.70 14.42 -21.58
CA VAL A 145 -4.38 14.72 -20.18
C VAL A 145 -3.71 16.08 -20.11
N ASP A 146 -4.10 16.92 -19.16
CA ASP A 146 -3.49 18.24 -18.97
C ASP A 146 -2.34 18.22 -17.96
N MET A 147 -2.40 17.33 -16.96
CA MET A 147 -1.38 17.22 -15.93
C MET A 147 -1.21 15.79 -15.42
N VAL A 148 0.05 15.42 -15.18
CA VAL A 148 0.44 14.12 -14.62
C VAL A 148 1.25 14.33 -13.35
N ILE A 149 0.78 13.72 -12.26
CA ILE A 149 1.46 13.70 -10.97
C ILE A 149 1.97 12.28 -10.72
N LEU A 150 3.29 12.13 -10.77
CA LEU A 150 3.97 10.87 -10.46
C LEU A 150 4.13 10.71 -8.95
N ALA A 151 3.14 10.11 -8.29
CA ALA A 151 3.17 9.76 -6.87
C ALA A 151 3.90 8.40 -6.63
N THR A 152 5.06 8.21 -7.26
CA THR A 152 5.78 6.93 -7.29
C THR A 152 6.72 6.71 -6.10
N GLY A 153 6.76 7.64 -5.15
CA GLY A 153 7.57 7.57 -3.94
C GLY A 153 9.00 8.08 -4.14
N PHE A 154 9.88 7.71 -3.21
CA PHE A 154 11.27 8.16 -3.20
C PHE A 154 12.24 7.01 -2.96
N LYS A 155 13.45 7.14 -3.51
CA LYS A 155 14.55 6.22 -3.23
C LYS A 155 15.22 6.56 -1.90
N TYR A 156 14.56 6.18 -0.81
CA TYR A 156 14.95 6.55 0.56
C TYR A 156 16.39 6.16 0.90
N PHE A 157 16.79 4.91 0.66
CA PHE A 157 18.12 4.42 1.02
C PHE A 157 19.26 5.11 0.25
N GLU A 158 19.04 5.48 -1.02
CA GLU A 158 20.03 6.25 -1.79
C GLU A 158 20.20 7.64 -1.17
N LYS A 159 19.09 8.35 -0.91
CA LYS A 159 19.13 9.68 -0.25
C LYS A 159 19.73 9.62 1.15
N LEU A 160 19.41 8.59 1.93
CA LEU A 160 19.91 8.45 3.30
C LEU A 160 21.41 8.20 3.31
N LYS A 161 21.92 7.40 2.37
CA LYS A 161 23.36 7.17 2.20
C LYS A 161 24.10 8.49 1.98
N ASP A 162 23.57 9.35 1.12
CA ASP A 162 24.22 10.62 0.75
C ASP A 162 24.26 11.66 1.88
N ILE A 163 23.41 11.53 2.93
CA ILE A 163 23.43 12.41 4.10
C ILE A 163 24.69 12.18 4.96
N PHE A 164 25.21 10.95 5.01
CA PHE A 164 26.35 10.62 5.85
C PHE A 164 27.67 10.83 5.11
N VAL A 165 28.57 11.61 5.70
CA VAL A 165 29.94 11.81 5.17
C VAL A 165 30.81 10.56 5.34
N SER A 166 30.54 9.74 6.36
CA SER A 166 31.33 8.56 6.69
C SER A 166 31.07 7.38 5.72
N PRO A 167 32.09 6.86 5.04
CA PRO A 167 31.96 5.70 4.14
C PRO A 167 31.44 4.44 4.84
N THR A 168 31.71 4.29 6.13
CA THR A 168 31.25 3.13 6.92
C THR A 168 29.73 3.13 7.06
N PHE A 169 29.13 4.26 7.44
CA PHE A 169 27.66 4.37 7.53
C PHE A 169 27.00 4.25 6.16
N GLN A 170 27.63 4.82 5.12
CA GLN A 170 27.17 4.65 3.75
C GLN A 170 27.13 3.18 3.31
N SER A 171 28.15 2.39 3.68
CA SER A 171 28.23 0.96 3.39
C SER A 171 27.12 0.18 4.10
N TYR A 172 26.91 0.44 5.41
CA TYR A 172 25.85 -0.23 6.18
C TYR A 172 24.45 0.06 5.61
N ILE A 173 24.15 1.31 5.25
CA ILE A 173 22.87 1.69 4.63
C ILE A 173 22.68 0.98 3.28
N GLY A 174 23.74 0.90 2.47
CA GLY A 174 23.72 0.17 1.19
C GLY A 174 23.41 -1.32 1.36
N SER A 175 24.01 -1.96 2.37
CA SER A 175 23.76 -3.38 2.68
C SER A 175 22.34 -3.64 3.21
N ALA A 176 21.81 -2.73 4.04
CA ALA A 176 20.45 -2.83 4.58
C ALA A 176 19.38 -2.73 3.49
N ALA A 177 19.60 -1.92 2.44
CA ALA A 177 18.66 -1.75 1.34
C ALA A 177 18.32 -3.06 0.61
N GLY A 178 19.27 -4.01 0.55
CA GLY A 178 19.07 -5.32 -0.07
C GLY A 178 18.09 -6.21 0.69
N LEU A 179 18.09 -6.13 2.03
CA LEU A 179 17.21 -6.93 2.90
C LEU A 179 15.75 -6.50 2.79
N TYR A 180 15.50 -5.18 2.70
CA TYR A 180 14.14 -4.65 2.57
C TYR A 180 13.52 -4.89 1.18
N ARG A 181 14.32 -4.91 0.10
CA ARG A 181 13.82 -5.18 -1.26
C ARG A 181 13.37 -6.63 -1.48
N GLN A 182 13.86 -7.59 -0.69
CA GLN A 182 13.44 -9.00 -0.78
C GLN A 182 12.14 -9.30 -0.03
N ALA A 183 11.69 -8.39 0.85
CA ALA A 183 10.50 -8.58 1.70
C ALA A 183 9.21 -7.97 1.11
N SER A 184 9.31 -7.21 0.02
CA SER A 184 8.19 -6.53 -0.67
C SER A 184 7.70 -7.30 -1.89
#